data_AF-A0A349SV91-F1
#
_entry.id   AF-A0A349SV91-F1
#
_cell.length_a   1.000
_cell.length_b   1.000
_cell.length_c   1.000
_cell.angle_alpha   90.00
_cell.angle_beta   90.00
_cell.angle_gamma   90.00
#
_symmetry.space_group_name_H-M   'P 1'
#
loop_
_entity.id
_entity.type
_entity.pdbx_description
1 polymer ?
#
loop_
_entity_poly.entity_id
_entity_poly.type
_entity_poly.pdbx_seq_one_letter_code
_entity_poly.pdbx_strand_id
1 'polypeptide(L)'
;MAGYVVPLDIIGTDRRRALTNTEGMATTGADNFFGYPATKDTENDCGPQVQKKIRGDREIGYLAQPLYGVWASAPYFHNGSVPNVWEVLKPQDRYPIWRRVSAPRAEGEGNVVMGFDTNLQRAFDAEKMGWKYDRIQCESLPPMVAPGFNCSTRNIYATPWIQIFLEWLYGNLTGAWNLDFPPIITTENMENRKIMNTHMYSHGNEGHEFTSVLTDEERYALIEYLKTL
;
A
#
# COMPACT_ATOMS: atom_id res chain seq x y z
N MET A 1 17.81 14.59 5.01
CA MET A 1 16.63 14.85 5.86
C MET A 1 15.40 14.70 4.97
N ALA A 2 14.38 13.96 5.40
CA ALA A 2 13.09 13.90 4.72
C ALA A 2 12.06 14.66 5.57
N GLY A 3 11.49 15.71 5.02
CA GLY A 3 10.50 16.54 5.71
C GLY A 3 9.42 17.12 4.79
N TYR A 4 9.42 16.71 3.52
CA TYR A 4 8.46 17.20 2.53
C TYR A 4 7.27 16.25 2.44
N VAL A 5 6.08 16.80 2.69
CA VAL A 5 4.80 16.12 2.48
C VAL A 5 4.30 16.48 1.10
N VAL A 6 4.22 15.50 0.22
CA VAL A 6 3.71 15.66 -1.15
C VAL A 6 2.18 15.69 -1.09
N PRO A 7 1.52 16.77 -1.55
CA PRO A 7 0.06 16.88 -1.61
C PRO A 7 -0.61 15.70 -2.30
N LEU A 8 -1.82 15.32 -1.85
CA LEU A 8 -2.58 14.18 -2.38
C LEU A 8 -2.88 14.27 -3.88
N ASP A 9 -3.13 15.47 -4.39
CA ASP A 9 -3.40 15.74 -5.81
C ASP A 9 -2.15 15.61 -6.69
N ILE A 10 -0.95 15.77 -6.11
CA ILE A 10 0.33 15.55 -6.79
C ILE A 10 0.78 14.08 -6.67
N ILE A 11 0.81 13.53 -5.46
CA ILE A 11 1.28 12.15 -5.25
C ILE A 11 0.30 11.13 -5.81
N GLY A 12 -1.00 11.40 -5.76
CA GLY A 12 -2.03 10.58 -6.41
C GLY A 12 -2.17 9.14 -5.92
N THR A 13 -1.41 8.70 -4.91
CA THR A 13 -1.53 7.34 -4.33
C THR A 13 -2.79 7.22 -3.47
N ASP A 14 -3.21 5.99 -3.15
CA ASP A 14 -4.39 5.71 -2.33
C ASP A 14 -4.54 6.70 -1.16
N ARG A 15 -5.64 7.45 -1.16
CA ARG A 15 -5.84 8.57 -0.23
C ARG A 15 -6.42 8.17 1.13
N ARG A 16 -6.85 6.91 1.31
CA ARG A 16 -7.67 6.51 2.46
C ARG A 16 -6.91 6.71 3.77
N ARG A 17 -5.61 6.34 3.81
CA ARG A 17 -4.77 6.52 5.00
C ARG A 17 -4.64 7.99 5.41
N ALA A 18 -4.45 8.90 4.45
CA ALA A 18 -4.33 10.33 4.74
C ALA A 18 -5.66 10.93 5.24
N LEU A 19 -6.80 10.48 4.70
CA LEU A 19 -8.13 11.01 5.04
C LEU A 19 -8.77 10.35 6.28
N THR A 20 -8.19 9.27 6.80
CA THR A 20 -8.73 8.57 7.98
C THR A 20 -8.72 9.46 9.23
N ASN A 21 -7.70 10.31 9.39
CA ASN A 21 -7.63 11.22 10.54
C ASN A 21 -8.44 12.49 10.24
N THR A 22 -9.75 12.43 10.49
CA THR A 22 -10.67 13.54 10.26
C THR A 22 -10.32 14.77 11.10
N GLU A 23 -10.85 15.93 10.73
CA GLU A 23 -10.68 17.17 11.51
C GLU A 23 -11.16 17.01 12.96
N GLY A 24 -12.27 16.29 13.18
CA GLY A 24 -12.77 15.98 14.51
C GLY A 24 -11.77 15.17 15.33
N MET A 25 -11.19 14.12 14.74
CA MET A 25 -10.18 13.29 15.40
C MET A 25 -8.90 14.08 15.69
N ALA A 26 -8.46 14.94 14.77
CA ALA A 26 -7.30 15.80 14.96
C ALA A 26 -7.51 16.82 16.08
N THR A 27 -8.69 17.43 16.15
CA THR A 27 -9.05 18.41 17.19
C THR A 27 -9.16 17.75 18.56
N THR A 28 -9.94 16.67 18.68
CA THR A 28 -10.07 15.93 19.94
C THR A 28 -8.75 15.28 20.37
N GLY A 29 -7.93 14.84 19.40
CA GLY A 29 -6.59 14.31 19.63
C GLY A 29 -5.63 15.35 20.22
N ALA A 30 -5.78 16.63 19.85
CA ALA A 30 -4.97 17.72 20.39
C ALA A 30 -5.29 18.02 21.87
N ASP A 31 -6.51 17.71 22.31
CA ASP A 31 -7.02 18.07 23.64
C ASP A 31 -6.85 16.95 24.69
N ASN A 32 -6.02 15.96 24.41
CA ASN A 32 -5.75 14.85 25.32
C ASN A 32 -4.26 14.52 25.40
N PHE A 33 -3.92 13.46 26.15
CA PHE A 33 -2.54 13.02 26.36
C PHE A 33 -1.72 12.87 25.06
N PHE A 34 -2.33 12.39 23.96
CA PHE A 34 -1.64 12.23 22.66
C PHE A 34 -1.22 13.56 22.02
N GLY A 35 -1.91 14.65 22.36
CA GLY A 35 -1.65 15.99 21.84
C GLY A 35 -0.57 16.76 22.60
N TYR A 36 0.03 16.17 23.63
CA TYR A 36 0.98 16.84 24.54
C TYR A 36 0.43 18.18 25.05
N PRO A 37 -0.55 18.19 25.98
CA PRO A 37 -1.25 19.42 26.38
C PRO A 37 -0.35 20.57 26.84
N ALA A 38 0.84 20.26 27.38
CA ALA A 38 1.83 21.25 27.79
C ALA A 38 2.43 22.08 26.62
N THR A 39 2.37 21.58 25.38
CA THR A 39 2.88 22.27 24.19
C THR A 39 1.80 22.96 23.36
N LYS A 40 0.52 22.76 23.73
CA LYS A 40 -0.61 23.27 22.95
C LYS A 40 -0.53 24.78 22.78
N ASP A 41 -0.70 25.25 21.54
CA ASP A 41 -0.68 26.67 21.17
C ASP A 41 0.66 27.39 21.46
N THR A 42 1.74 26.62 21.63
CA THR A 42 3.12 27.14 21.69
C THR A 42 3.80 27.05 20.32
N GLU A 43 4.98 27.66 20.17
CA GLU A 43 5.83 27.50 18.98
C GLU A 43 6.24 26.03 18.71
N ASN A 44 6.20 25.18 19.74
CA ASN A 44 6.58 23.78 19.69
C ASN A 44 5.35 22.86 19.86
N ASP A 45 4.18 23.24 19.34
CA ASP A 45 2.95 22.43 19.44
C ASP A 45 3.15 21.05 18.77
N CYS A 46 3.34 20.03 19.61
CA CYS A 46 3.55 18.64 19.23
C CYS A 46 2.24 17.89 18.95
N GLY A 47 1.09 18.58 18.92
CA GLY A 47 -0.20 17.98 18.64
C GLY A 47 -0.33 17.39 17.23
N PRO A 48 -1.51 16.84 16.89
CA PRO A 48 -1.77 16.26 15.57
C PRO A 48 -1.41 17.20 14.42
N GLN A 49 -0.38 16.84 13.65
CA GLN A 49 0.25 17.69 12.64
C GLN A 49 -0.64 18.01 11.42
N VAL A 50 -1.76 17.31 11.25
CA VAL A 50 -2.73 17.56 10.17
C VAL A 50 -3.61 18.80 10.42
N GLN A 51 -3.62 19.33 11.65
CA GLN A 51 -4.37 20.54 11.99
C GLN A 51 -3.86 21.74 11.17
N LYS A 52 -4.79 22.50 10.58
CA LYS A 52 -4.47 23.67 9.75
C LYS A 52 -3.56 24.68 10.46
N LYS A 53 -3.74 24.86 11.77
CA LYS A 53 -2.91 25.77 12.59
C LYS A 53 -1.42 25.37 12.64
N ILE A 54 -1.11 24.06 12.59
CA ILE A 54 0.27 23.53 12.65
C ILE A 54 0.84 23.35 11.25
N ARG A 55 0.05 22.81 10.30
CA ARG A 55 0.53 22.60 8.94
C ARG A 55 0.63 23.89 8.12
N GLY A 56 -0.08 24.94 8.51
CA GLY A 56 -0.23 26.17 7.75
C GLY A 56 -0.92 25.90 6.41
N ASP A 57 -0.31 26.38 5.34
CA ASP A 57 -0.81 26.22 3.97
C ASP A 57 -0.40 24.89 3.32
N ARG A 58 0.40 24.06 4.00
CA ARG A 58 0.79 22.74 3.49
C ARG A 58 -0.45 21.86 3.36
N GLU A 59 -0.72 21.37 2.15
CA GLU A 59 -1.85 20.47 1.89
C GLU A 59 -1.66 19.10 2.54
N ILE A 60 -2.77 18.38 2.70
CA ILE A 60 -2.75 17.00 3.20
C ILE A 60 -2.11 16.12 2.13
N GLY A 61 -1.26 15.20 2.56
CA GLY A 61 -0.43 14.43 1.65
C GLY A 61 0.32 13.31 2.36
N TYR A 62 1.28 12.73 1.64
CA TYR A 62 2.18 11.72 2.16
C TYR A 62 3.61 12.24 2.22
N LEU A 63 4.32 11.88 3.29
CA LEU A 63 5.75 12.17 3.40
C LEU A 63 6.50 11.44 2.27
N ALA A 64 7.30 12.17 1.51
CA ALA A 64 8.33 11.56 0.67
C ALA A 64 9.42 10.99 1.59
N GLN A 65 9.36 9.68 1.84
CA GLN A 65 10.23 9.01 2.81
C GLN A 65 11.70 9.04 2.35
N PRO A 66 12.66 9.00 3.28
CA PRO A 66 14.07 8.80 2.92
C PRO A 66 14.23 7.52 2.09
N LEU A 67 15.10 7.59 1.07
CA LEU A 67 15.39 6.44 0.20
C LEU A 67 16.57 5.59 0.70
N TYR A 68 17.21 5.96 1.83
CA TYR A 68 18.25 5.14 2.46
C TYR A 68 17.67 3.78 2.87
N GLY A 69 18.27 2.69 2.39
CA GLY A 69 17.79 1.33 2.62
C GLY A 69 16.52 0.95 1.84
N VAL A 70 16.06 1.77 0.89
CA VAL A 70 14.85 1.49 0.08
C VAL A 70 14.97 0.20 -0.73
N TRP A 71 16.21 -0.20 -1.06
CA TRP A 71 16.49 -1.46 -1.75
C TRP A 71 16.07 -2.70 -0.94
N ALA A 72 15.88 -2.59 0.37
CA ALA A 72 15.52 -3.70 1.25
C ALA A 72 14.07 -3.65 1.76
N SER A 73 13.29 -2.62 1.40
CA SER A 73 12.01 -2.32 2.05
C SER A 73 10.77 -2.64 1.21
N ALA A 74 10.91 -3.41 0.13
CA ALA A 74 9.76 -3.82 -0.68
C ALA A 74 8.73 -4.58 0.18
N PRO A 75 7.42 -4.51 -0.14
CA PRO A 75 6.80 -3.71 -1.20
C PRO A 75 6.72 -2.21 -0.84
N TYR A 76 6.45 -1.39 -1.85
CA TYR A 76 6.50 0.06 -1.81
C TYR A 76 5.11 0.70 -1.70
N PHE A 77 5.12 2.02 -1.43
CA PHE A 77 3.99 2.85 -0.98
C PHE A 77 3.54 2.58 0.46
N HIS A 78 2.73 3.49 0.99
CA HIS A 78 2.28 3.45 2.38
C HIS A 78 1.40 2.22 2.71
N ASN A 79 0.83 1.58 1.69
CA ASN A 79 -0.02 0.39 1.79
C ASN A 79 0.64 -0.88 1.22
N GLY A 80 1.89 -0.81 0.77
CA GLY A 80 2.63 -1.96 0.25
C GLY A 80 2.05 -2.56 -1.03
N SER A 81 1.38 -1.77 -1.86
CA SER A 81 0.64 -2.25 -3.04
C SER A 81 1.53 -2.48 -4.28
N VAL A 82 2.76 -1.95 -4.30
CA VAL A 82 3.69 -2.07 -5.44
C VAL A 82 4.89 -2.95 -5.08
N PRO A 83 5.12 -4.09 -5.74
CA PRO A 83 6.04 -5.13 -5.26
C PRO A 83 7.54 -4.81 -5.44
N ASN A 84 7.89 -3.94 -6.40
CA ASN A 84 9.27 -3.64 -6.76
C ASN A 84 9.44 -2.17 -7.23
N VAL A 85 10.66 -1.64 -7.19
CA VAL A 85 10.92 -0.23 -7.58
C VAL A 85 10.73 0.00 -9.07
N TRP A 86 11.01 -0.99 -9.91
CA TRP A 86 10.70 -0.89 -11.33
C TRP A 86 9.25 -0.46 -11.57
N GLU A 87 8.30 -1.09 -10.89
CA GLU A 87 6.87 -0.76 -10.98
C GLU A 87 6.50 0.57 -10.29
N VAL A 88 7.30 1.05 -9.33
CA VAL A 88 7.17 2.44 -8.82
C VAL A 88 7.55 3.44 -9.90
N LEU A 89 8.62 3.16 -10.65
CA LEU A 89 9.17 4.01 -11.70
C LEU A 89 8.44 3.85 -13.06
N LYS A 90 7.71 2.75 -13.26
CA LYS A 90 6.96 2.45 -14.48
C LYS A 90 5.53 2.01 -14.14
N PRO A 91 4.61 2.97 -13.88
CA PRO A 91 3.26 2.67 -13.41
C PRO A 91 2.47 1.72 -14.33
N GLN A 92 2.74 1.77 -15.64
CA GLN A 92 2.06 0.94 -16.65
C GLN A 92 2.35 -0.56 -16.48
N ASP A 93 3.43 -0.93 -15.78
CA ASP A 93 3.81 -2.32 -15.54
C ASP A 93 3.19 -2.90 -14.26
N ARG A 94 2.54 -2.06 -13.43
CA ARG A 94 1.90 -2.48 -12.18
C ARG A 94 0.76 -3.44 -12.44
N TYR A 95 0.83 -4.63 -11.86
CA TYR A 95 -0.24 -5.62 -11.97
C TYR A 95 -1.15 -5.56 -10.73
N PRO A 96 -2.49 -5.53 -10.88
CA PRO A 96 -3.41 -5.19 -9.78
C PRO A 96 -3.62 -6.32 -8.76
N ILE A 97 -3.37 -7.57 -9.15
CA ILE A 97 -3.59 -8.73 -8.26
C ILE A 97 -2.37 -9.63 -8.28
N TRP A 98 -1.62 -9.66 -7.18
CA TRP A 98 -0.35 -10.36 -7.13
C TRP A 98 -0.13 -11.06 -5.80
N ARG A 99 0.68 -12.12 -5.83
CA ARG A 99 1.03 -12.90 -4.63
C ARG A 99 2.53 -13.04 -4.54
N ARG A 100 3.12 -12.69 -3.39
CA ARG A 100 4.54 -12.94 -3.14
C ARG A 100 4.84 -14.44 -3.15
N VAL A 101 6.06 -14.78 -3.57
CA VAL A 101 6.57 -16.15 -3.49
C VAL A 101 6.52 -16.65 -2.04
N SER A 102 5.99 -17.85 -1.86
CA SER A 102 5.92 -18.53 -0.56
C SER A 102 7.18 -19.36 -0.32
N ALA A 103 7.57 -19.50 0.94
CA ALA A 103 8.69 -20.35 1.32
C ALA A 103 8.42 -21.79 0.88
N PRO A 104 9.45 -22.53 0.44
CA PRO A 104 9.30 -23.93 0.09
C PRO A 104 8.83 -24.73 1.31
N ARG A 105 7.86 -25.61 1.10
CA ARG A 105 7.39 -26.55 2.12
C ARG A 105 8.47 -27.60 2.41
N ALA A 106 8.67 -27.93 3.68
CA ALA A 106 9.61 -28.98 4.04
C ALA A 106 9.04 -30.36 3.68
N GLU A 107 9.91 -31.28 3.27
CA GLU A 107 9.51 -32.65 2.96
C GLU A 107 8.88 -33.33 4.18
N GLY A 108 7.75 -34.01 3.97
CA GLY A 108 7.03 -34.73 5.02
C GLY A 108 6.03 -33.90 5.84
N GLU A 109 5.99 -32.58 5.68
CA GLU A 109 4.91 -31.77 6.28
C GLU A 109 3.59 -32.01 5.55
N GLY A 110 2.46 -32.01 6.28
CA GLY A 110 1.09 -32.09 5.73
C GLY A 110 0.60 -30.75 5.17
N ASN A 111 -0.72 -30.54 5.03
CA ASN A 111 -1.28 -29.26 4.55
C ASN A 111 -1.04 -28.11 5.54
N VAL A 112 0.17 -27.55 5.52
CA VAL A 112 0.61 -26.40 6.32
C VAL A 112 0.60 -25.13 5.47
N VAL A 113 0.35 -23.99 6.11
CA VAL A 113 0.44 -22.66 5.50
C VAL A 113 1.90 -22.21 5.55
N MET A 114 2.47 -21.87 4.41
CA MET A 114 3.85 -21.38 4.36
C MET A 114 3.89 -19.86 4.45
N GLY A 115 4.87 -19.33 5.17
CA GLY A 115 5.17 -17.89 5.17
C GLY A 115 5.69 -17.40 3.81
N PHE A 116 5.85 -16.08 3.67
CA PHE A 116 6.54 -15.51 2.52
C PHE A 116 8.01 -15.94 2.50
N ASP A 117 8.54 -16.26 1.32
CA ASP A 117 9.96 -16.59 1.19
C ASP A 117 10.79 -15.31 1.33
N THR A 118 11.75 -15.33 2.26
CA THR A 118 12.67 -14.23 2.56
C THR A 118 14.07 -14.50 2.02
N ASN A 119 14.30 -15.64 1.36
CA ASN A 119 15.57 -15.93 0.71
C ASN A 119 15.73 -15.03 -0.53
N LEU A 120 16.78 -14.20 -0.51
CA LEU A 120 17.00 -13.21 -1.57
C LEU A 120 17.27 -13.85 -2.94
N GLN A 121 17.93 -15.01 -3.00
CA GLN A 121 18.23 -15.67 -4.26
C GLN A 121 16.95 -16.22 -4.92
N ARG A 122 16.04 -16.78 -4.12
CA ARG A 122 14.80 -17.37 -4.62
C ARG A 122 13.70 -16.34 -4.83
N ALA A 123 13.52 -15.40 -3.90
CA ALA A 123 12.31 -14.60 -3.79
C ALA A 123 12.51 -13.10 -4.08
N PHE A 124 13.75 -12.61 -4.14
CA PHE A 124 14.04 -11.20 -4.42
C PHE A 124 14.51 -11.03 -5.87
N ASP A 125 14.02 -9.98 -6.53
CA ASP A 125 14.43 -9.55 -7.85
C ASP A 125 15.40 -8.37 -7.68
N ALA A 126 16.69 -8.61 -7.90
CA ALA A 126 17.72 -7.60 -7.78
C ALA A 126 17.76 -6.62 -8.97
N GLU A 127 17.18 -6.99 -10.11
CA GLU A 127 17.13 -6.14 -11.30
C GLU A 127 16.01 -5.11 -11.16
N LYS A 128 14.81 -5.56 -10.77
CA LYS A 128 13.66 -4.68 -10.51
C LYS A 128 13.65 -4.08 -9.11
N MET A 129 14.54 -4.55 -8.24
CA MET A 129 14.68 -4.18 -6.84
C MET A 129 13.37 -4.32 -6.06
N GLY A 130 13.03 -5.56 -5.69
CA GLY A 130 11.87 -5.87 -4.86
C GLY A 130 11.53 -7.36 -4.84
N TRP A 131 10.32 -7.69 -4.42
CA TRP A 131 9.89 -9.09 -4.34
C TRP A 131 9.48 -9.62 -5.71
N LYS A 132 9.91 -10.86 -6.02
CA LYS A 132 9.27 -11.66 -7.07
C LYS A 132 7.85 -12.00 -6.64
N TYR A 133 6.95 -12.09 -7.60
CA TYR A 133 5.55 -12.37 -7.36
C TYR A 133 4.91 -13.12 -8.53
N ASP A 134 3.82 -13.82 -8.23
CA ASP A 134 2.93 -14.41 -9.21
C ASP A 134 1.81 -13.43 -9.54
N ARG A 135 1.54 -13.23 -10.83
CA ARG A 135 0.33 -12.52 -11.29
C ARG A 135 -0.87 -13.42 -11.10
N ILE A 136 -1.83 -12.97 -10.30
CA ILE A 136 -3.06 -13.70 -10.02
C ILE A 136 -4.15 -13.22 -10.98
N GLN A 137 -4.81 -14.16 -11.66
CA GLN A 137 -5.94 -13.84 -12.51
C GLN A 137 -7.20 -13.59 -11.65
N CYS A 138 -8.23 -12.98 -12.25
CA CYS A 138 -9.51 -12.82 -11.58
C CYS A 138 -10.25 -14.17 -11.50
N GLU A 139 -9.88 -14.96 -10.49
CA GLU A 139 -10.40 -16.29 -10.20
C GLU A 139 -10.95 -16.36 -8.77
N SER A 140 -11.74 -17.39 -8.46
CA SER A 140 -12.32 -17.56 -7.12
C SER A 140 -11.27 -18.04 -6.12
N LEU A 141 -10.62 -17.10 -5.44
CA LEU A 141 -9.62 -17.33 -4.39
C LEU A 141 -10.01 -16.55 -3.13
N PRO A 142 -11.10 -16.96 -2.44
CA PRO A 142 -11.58 -16.24 -1.27
C PRO A 142 -10.55 -16.29 -0.12
N PRO A 143 -10.45 -15.25 0.71
CA PRO A 143 -11.30 -14.05 0.69
C PRO A 143 -10.78 -12.93 -0.24
N MET A 144 -9.62 -13.08 -0.89
CA MET A 144 -8.94 -11.95 -1.54
C MET A 144 -9.35 -11.71 -2.99
N VAL A 145 -9.79 -12.76 -3.70
CA VAL A 145 -10.20 -12.65 -5.10
C VAL A 145 -11.55 -13.33 -5.30
N ALA A 146 -12.51 -12.56 -5.79
CA ALA A 146 -13.89 -12.95 -6.02
C ALA A 146 -14.37 -12.30 -7.34
N PRO A 147 -14.50 -13.07 -8.42
CA PRO A 147 -14.92 -12.56 -9.73
C PRO A 147 -16.24 -11.81 -9.69
N GLY A 148 -16.28 -10.63 -10.31
CA GLY A 148 -17.47 -9.77 -10.31
C GLY A 148 -17.70 -8.98 -9.02
N PHE A 149 -16.93 -9.29 -7.96
CA PHE A 149 -16.98 -8.57 -6.70
C PHE A 149 -15.78 -7.66 -6.51
N ASN A 150 -14.56 -8.20 -6.39
CA ASN A 150 -13.33 -7.42 -6.16
C ASN A 150 -12.30 -7.58 -7.28
N CYS A 151 -12.70 -8.18 -8.41
CA CYS A 151 -11.94 -8.20 -9.64
C CYS A 151 -12.88 -8.36 -10.84
N SER A 152 -12.40 -8.02 -12.03
CA SER A 152 -13.15 -8.18 -13.29
C SER A 152 -12.45 -9.17 -14.22
N THR A 153 -13.20 -10.16 -14.71
CA THR A 153 -12.71 -11.14 -15.68
C THR A 153 -12.57 -10.56 -17.10
N ARG A 154 -13.21 -9.42 -17.38
CA ARG A 154 -13.16 -8.75 -18.69
C ARG A 154 -11.98 -7.79 -18.81
N ASN A 155 -11.66 -7.10 -17.71
CA ASN A 155 -10.53 -6.19 -17.64
C ASN A 155 -10.01 -6.20 -16.20
N ILE A 156 -8.87 -6.86 -15.99
CA ILE A 156 -8.29 -6.98 -14.66
C ILE A 156 -7.86 -5.64 -14.07
N TYR A 157 -7.62 -4.60 -14.88
CA TYR A 157 -7.24 -3.27 -14.39
C TYR A 157 -8.45 -2.43 -13.98
N ALA A 158 -9.67 -2.88 -14.25
CA ALA A 158 -10.88 -2.14 -13.91
C ALA A 158 -11.43 -2.56 -12.55
N THR A 159 -11.43 -1.64 -11.59
CA THR A 159 -12.09 -1.82 -10.29
C THR A 159 -13.61 -1.99 -10.49
N PRO A 160 -14.21 -3.11 -10.03
CA PRO A 160 -15.65 -3.32 -10.15
C PRO A 160 -16.48 -2.24 -9.43
N TRP A 161 -17.65 -1.91 -9.98
CA TRP A 161 -18.53 -0.86 -9.42
C TRP A 161 -18.92 -1.12 -7.96
N ILE A 162 -19.06 -2.39 -7.56
CA ILE A 162 -19.38 -2.76 -6.19
C ILE A 162 -18.24 -2.39 -5.23
N GLN A 163 -16.97 -2.52 -5.64
CA GLN A 163 -15.84 -2.03 -4.85
C GLN A 163 -15.88 -0.53 -4.70
N ILE A 164 -16.17 0.22 -5.77
CA ILE A 164 -16.28 1.69 -5.71
C ILE A 164 -17.36 2.11 -4.69
N PHE A 165 -18.50 1.42 -4.68
CA PHE A 165 -19.55 1.62 -3.69
C PHE A 165 -19.09 1.29 -2.26
N LEU A 166 -18.44 0.13 -2.07
CA LEU A 166 -17.93 -0.29 -0.77
C LEU A 166 -16.85 0.65 -0.25
N GLU A 167 -15.99 1.18 -1.10
CA GLU A 167 -15.00 2.17 -0.70
C GLU A 167 -15.64 3.47 -0.17
N TRP A 168 -16.75 3.90 -0.77
CA TRP A 168 -17.51 5.02 -0.25
C TRP A 168 -18.12 4.68 1.12
N LEU A 169 -18.75 3.51 1.25
CA LEU A 169 -19.33 3.04 2.51
C LEU A 169 -18.27 2.97 3.62
N TYR A 170 -17.14 2.32 3.35
CA TYR A 170 -16.05 2.08 4.30
C TYR A 170 -15.27 3.33 4.66
N GLY A 171 -15.21 4.29 3.75
CA GLY A 171 -14.64 5.61 4.03
C GLY A 171 -15.48 6.45 5.00
N ASN A 172 -16.77 6.14 5.18
CA ASN A 172 -17.69 6.93 6.01
C ASN A 172 -18.16 6.21 7.28
N LEU A 173 -18.17 4.87 7.28
CA LEU A 173 -18.61 4.08 8.43
C LEU A 173 -17.43 3.29 9.00
N THR A 174 -16.85 3.81 10.09
CA THR A 174 -15.72 3.17 10.78
C THR A 174 -16.06 1.73 11.15
N GLY A 175 -15.20 0.79 10.75
CA GLY A 175 -15.32 -0.63 11.04
C GLY A 175 -16.18 -1.41 10.04
N ALA A 176 -16.87 -0.76 9.10
CA ALA A 176 -17.73 -1.43 8.12
C ALA A 176 -16.99 -2.38 7.18
N TRP A 177 -15.70 -2.13 6.93
CA TRP A 177 -14.86 -3.03 6.13
C TRP A 177 -14.79 -4.45 6.71
N ASN A 178 -15.00 -4.64 8.02
CA ASN A 178 -14.99 -5.98 8.64
C ASN A 178 -16.11 -6.89 8.13
N LEU A 179 -17.14 -6.35 7.47
CA LEU A 179 -18.25 -7.14 6.91
C LEU A 179 -17.79 -8.06 5.78
N ASP A 180 -16.79 -7.65 5.00
CA ASP A 180 -16.35 -8.37 3.80
C ASP A 180 -15.10 -9.25 4.03
N PHE A 181 -14.60 -9.30 5.28
CA PHE A 181 -13.53 -10.22 5.67
C PHE A 181 -14.11 -11.31 6.59
N PRO A 182 -14.69 -12.38 6.01
CA PRO A 182 -15.19 -13.49 6.80
C PRO A 182 -14.07 -14.13 7.64
N PRO A 183 -14.40 -14.81 8.74
CA PRO A 183 -13.41 -15.51 9.54
C PRO A 183 -12.58 -16.46 8.69
N ILE A 184 -11.30 -16.53 9.02
CA ILE A 184 -10.34 -17.40 8.35
C ILE A 184 -10.54 -18.81 8.93
N ILE A 185 -11.17 -19.69 8.15
CA ILE A 185 -11.55 -21.03 8.63
C ILE A 185 -10.65 -22.12 8.03
N THR A 186 -10.13 -21.92 6.82
CA THR A 186 -9.39 -22.95 6.08
C THR A 186 -7.93 -22.54 5.81
N THR A 187 -7.06 -23.54 5.61
CA THR A 187 -5.69 -23.36 5.11
C THR A 187 -5.66 -22.61 3.77
N GLU A 188 -6.64 -22.87 2.91
CA GLU A 188 -6.79 -22.16 1.64
C GLU A 188 -7.09 -20.66 1.85
N ASN A 189 -7.98 -20.30 2.78
CA ASN A 189 -8.23 -18.90 3.11
C ASN A 189 -6.98 -18.20 3.67
N MET A 190 -6.19 -18.91 4.48
CA MET A 190 -4.90 -18.42 4.98
C MET A 190 -3.89 -18.22 3.84
N GLU A 191 -3.82 -19.15 2.91
CA GLU A 191 -2.97 -19.06 1.72
C GLU A 191 -3.39 -17.91 0.81
N ASN A 192 -4.68 -17.74 0.56
CA ASN A 192 -5.22 -16.67 -0.28
C ASN A 192 -5.02 -15.28 0.32
N ARG A 193 -4.90 -15.14 1.66
CA ARG A 193 -4.52 -13.86 2.31
C ARG A 193 -3.13 -13.33 1.94
N LYS A 194 -2.31 -14.16 1.30
CA LYS A 194 -1.01 -13.73 0.74
C LYS A 194 -1.14 -12.99 -0.59
N ILE A 195 -2.35 -12.89 -1.13
CA ILE A 195 -2.66 -12.15 -2.35
C ILE A 195 -2.92 -10.69 -2.00
N MET A 196 -2.17 -9.78 -2.61
CA MET A 196 -2.50 -8.37 -2.68
C MET A 196 -3.47 -8.16 -3.83
N ASN A 197 -4.64 -7.58 -3.54
CA ASN A 197 -5.63 -7.16 -4.54
C ASN A 197 -5.85 -5.65 -4.40
N THR A 198 -5.42 -4.89 -5.40
CA THR A 198 -5.38 -3.41 -5.36
C THR A 198 -6.73 -2.77 -5.65
N HIS A 199 -7.75 -3.56 -6.01
CA HIS A 199 -9.14 -3.09 -6.12
C HIS A 199 -9.86 -2.99 -4.78
N MET A 200 -9.28 -3.55 -3.72
CA MET A 200 -9.88 -3.54 -2.39
C MET A 200 -9.66 -2.18 -1.72
N TYR A 201 -10.57 -1.84 -0.80
CA TYR A 201 -10.49 -0.60 -0.03
C TYR A 201 -9.12 -0.40 0.62
N SER A 202 -8.53 0.78 0.42
CA SER A 202 -7.22 1.20 0.97
C SER A 202 -6.00 0.48 0.37
N HIS A 203 -6.17 -0.35 -0.67
CA HIS A 203 -5.10 -1.16 -1.28
C HIS A 203 -4.68 -0.64 -2.67
N GLY A 204 -5.10 0.56 -3.06
CA GLY A 204 -4.80 1.13 -4.37
C GLY A 204 -3.30 1.16 -4.71
N ASN A 205 -2.96 0.86 -5.96
CA ASN A 205 -1.60 0.92 -6.50
C ASN A 205 -1.40 2.04 -7.53
N GLU A 206 -2.34 2.97 -7.62
CA GLU A 206 -2.25 4.20 -8.42
C GLU A 206 -1.24 5.20 -7.81
N GLY A 207 -0.98 6.28 -8.55
CA GLY A 207 -0.20 7.39 -8.03
C GLY A 207 1.31 7.24 -8.20
N HIS A 208 2.05 8.28 -7.81
CA HIS A 208 3.46 8.45 -8.11
C HIS A 208 3.73 8.29 -9.62
N GLU A 209 2.79 8.77 -10.45
CA GLU A 209 2.79 8.50 -11.90
C GLU A 209 3.62 9.49 -12.71
N PHE A 210 4.12 10.56 -12.08
CA PHE A 210 5.06 11.49 -12.69
C PHE A 210 6.36 10.81 -13.17
N THR A 211 6.65 9.58 -12.73
CA THR A 211 7.76 8.74 -13.24
C THR A 211 7.51 8.15 -14.63
N SER A 212 6.28 8.25 -15.16
CA SER A 212 5.94 7.76 -16.51
C SER A 212 6.74 8.44 -17.62
N VAL A 213 7.28 9.64 -17.36
CA VAL A 213 8.10 10.39 -18.32
C VAL A 213 9.49 9.80 -18.53
N LEU A 214 9.95 8.93 -17.62
CA LEU A 214 11.27 8.33 -17.68
C LEU A 214 11.39 7.33 -18.85
N THR A 215 12.59 7.19 -19.36
CA THR A 215 13.00 6.08 -20.24
C THR A 215 13.36 4.84 -19.42
N ASP A 216 13.38 3.67 -20.05
CA ASP A 216 13.75 2.44 -19.33
C ASP A 216 15.23 2.48 -18.87
N GLU A 217 16.11 3.11 -19.66
CA GLU A 217 17.51 3.34 -19.29
C GLU A 217 17.64 4.22 -18.04
N GLU A 218 16.88 5.32 -17.95
CA GLU A 218 16.85 6.18 -16.76
C GLU A 218 16.31 5.43 -15.53
N ARG A 219 15.29 4.58 -15.72
CA ARG A 219 14.76 3.75 -14.62
C ARG A 219 15.81 2.80 -14.06
N TYR A 220 16.54 2.10 -14.93
CA TYR A 220 17.63 1.22 -14.50
C TYR A 220 18.75 2.00 -13.82
N ALA A 221 19.15 3.16 -14.36
CA ALA A 221 20.15 4.02 -13.73
C ALA A 221 19.72 4.49 -12.33
N LEU A 222 18.44 4.87 -12.16
CA LEU A 222 17.89 5.21 -10.85
C LEU A 222 17.91 4.01 -9.90
N ILE A 223 17.52 2.81 -10.36
CA ILE A 223 17.58 1.60 -9.52
C ILE A 223 19.00 1.34 -9.04
N GLU A 224 20.01 1.41 -9.91
CA GLU A 224 21.41 1.24 -9.51
C GLU A 224 21.87 2.30 -8.50
N TYR A 225 21.46 3.56 -8.69
CA TYR A 225 21.72 4.60 -7.70
C TYR A 225 21.08 4.30 -6.34
N LEU A 226 19.81 3.86 -6.32
CA LEU A 226 19.10 3.54 -5.08
C LEU A 226 19.70 2.36 -4.32
N LYS A 227 20.38 1.42 -5.00
CA LYS A 227 21.14 0.34 -4.33
C LYS A 227 22.32 0.86 -3.50
N THR A 228 22.77 2.09 -3.74
CA THR A 228 23.87 2.71 -3.00
C THR A 228 23.42 3.46 -1.73
N LEU A 229 22.10 3.61 -1.53
CA LEU A 229 21.48 4.32 -0.41
C LEU A 229 21.03 3.35 0.69
#